data_AF-A0A067BFP7-F1
#
_entry.id   AF-A0A067BFP7-F1
#
_cell.length_a   1.000
_cell.length_b   1.000
_cell.length_c   1.000
_cell.angle_alpha   90.00
_cell.angle_beta   90.00
_cell.angle_gamma   90.00
#
_symmetry.space_group_name_H-M   'P 1'
#
loop_
_entity.id
_entity.type
_entity.pdbx_description
1 polymer ?
#
loop_
_entity_poly.entity_id
_entity_poly.type
_entity_poly.pdbx_seq_one_letter_code
_entity_poly.pdbx_strand_id
1 'polypeptide(L)'
;MLRATKSTPLLRSCARALSSAAETSVANKIGKNVFAEFSALAAKHNSLNLGQGFPSFGTPAFLKEAAIEAIAGEHNQYTRPGGNPAL
;
A
#
# COMPACT_ATOMS: atom_id res chain seq x y z
N MET A 1 5.68 39.81 -41.88
CA MET A 1 6.33 38.52 -41.57
C MET A 1 7.09 38.63 -40.26
N LEU A 2 6.50 38.28 -39.11
CA LEU A 2 7.27 38.06 -37.88
C LEU A 2 6.42 37.29 -36.86
N ARG A 3 6.81 36.03 -36.59
CA ARG A 3 6.67 35.33 -35.29
C ARG A 3 6.96 33.84 -35.48
N ALA A 4 8.04 33.38 -34.87
CA ALA A 4 8.17 32.02 -34.35
C ALA A 4 9.29 32.04 -33.30
N THR A 5 8.91 32.33 -32.05
CA THR A 5 9.81 32.24 -30.89
C THR A 5 10.10 30.76 -30.61
N LYS A 6 11.34 30.34 -30.86
CA LYS A 6 11.90 29.06 -30.39
C LYS A 6 12.00 29.10 -28.85
N SER A 7 10.98 28.61 -28.15
CA SER A 7 10.99 28.46 -26.69
C SER A 7 10.75 27.00 -26.34
N THR A 8 11.80 26.28 -25.90
CA THR A 8 11.81 25.36 -24.74
C THR A 8 13.02 24.42 -24.77
N PRO A 9 14.12 24.74 -24.05
CA PRO A 9 15.09 23.73 -23.61
C PRO A 9 14.84 23.25 -22.16
N LEU A 10 13.94 23.91 -21.41
CA LEU A 10 13.77 23.71 -19.96
C LEU A 10 13.05 22.41 -19.56
N LEU A 11 12.28 21.76 -20.45
CA LEU A 11 11.61 20.50 -20.10
C LEU A 11 12.54 19.27 -20.07
N ARG A 12 13.74 19.35 -20.66
CA ARG A 12 14.64 18.18 -20.80
C ARG A 12 15.56 17.97 -19.60
N SER A 13 15.80 18.98 -18.76
CA SER A 13 16.68 18.88 -17.59
C SER A 13 16.00 18.19 -16.40
N CYS A 14 14.69 18.37 -16.23
CA CYS A 14 13.94 17.77 -15.11
C CYS A 14 13.84 16.24 -15.24
N ALA A 15 13.63 15.72 -16.46
CA ALA A 15 13.51 14.28 -16.70
C ALA A 15 14.76 13.47 -16.29
N ARG A 16 15.94 14.08 -16.38
CA ARG A 16 17.21 13.41 -16.06
C ARG A 16 17.47 13.35 -14.54
N ALA A 17 17.01 14.36 -13.80
CA ALA A 17 17.12 14.42 -12.34
C ALA A 17 16.20 13.38 -11.65
N LEU A 18 14.97 13.20 -12.15
CA LEU A 18 14.05 12.17 -11.64
C LEU A 18 14.58 10.75 -11.88
N SER A 19 15.30 10.51 -12.99
CA SER A 19 15.85 9.18 -13.30
C SER A 19 16.90 8.71 -12.29
N SER A 20 17.74 9.59 -11.76
CA SER A 20 18.77 9.21 -10.77
C SER A 20 18.23 9.00 -9.36
N ALA A 21 17.09 9.61 -9.02
CA ALA A 21 16.44 9.44 -7.73
C ALA A 21 15.76 8.07 -7.58
N ALA A 22 15.37 7.44 -8.70
CA ALA A 22 14.82 6.10 -8.70
C ALA A 22 15.88 5.00 -8.49
N GLU A 23 17.15 5.25 -8.86
CA GLU A 23 18.23 4.25 -8.76
C GLU A 23 18.71 4.00 -7.32
N THR A 24 18.56 4.97 -6.41
CA THR A 24 18.94 4.86 -4.99
C THR A 24 17.79 4.44 -4.06
N SER A 25 16.59 4.26 -4.61
CA SER A 25 15.41 3.81 -3.87
C SER A 25 15.68 2.47 -3.16
N VAL A 26 15.60 2.48 -1.83
CA VAL A 26 15.65 1.25 -1.01
C VAL A 26 14.52 0.30 -1.42
N ALA A 27 13.37 0.84 -1.84
CA ALA A 27 12.25 0.03 -2.30
C ALA A 27 12.59 -0.79 -3.55
N ASN A 28 13.42 -0.27 -4.46
CA ASN A 28 13.87 -1.00 -5.65
C ASN A 28 14.90 -2.09 -5.32
N LYS A 29 15.49 -2.06 -4.12
CA LYS A 29 16.39 -3.12 -3.61
C LYS A 29 15.64 -4.23 -2.87
N ILE A 30 14.39 -3.99 -2.46
CA ILE A 30 13.56 -5.01 -1.82
C ILE A 30 12.93 -5.86 -2.93
N GLY A 31 13.21 -7.15 -2.92
CA GLY A 31 12.70 -8.11 -3.90
C GLY A 31 11.17 -8.27 -3.84
N LYS A 32 10.64 -9.04 -4.80
CA LYS A 32 9.21 -9.34 -4.86
C LYS A 32 8.76 -10.16 -3.64
N ASN A 33 7.51 -9.96 -3.22
CA ASN A 33 6.92 -10.65 -2.09
C ASN A 33 6.54 -12.09 -2.48
N VAL A 34 7.27 -13.06 -1.93
CA VAL A 34 7.02 -14.50 -2.13
C VAL A 34 5.58 -14.92 -1.81
N PHE A 35 4.97 -14.32 -0.78
CA PHE A 35 3.58 -14.63 -0.41
C PHE A 35 2.58 -14.18 -1.48
N ALA A 36 2.84 -13.05 -2.14
CA ALA A 36 1.98 -12.58 -3.23
C ALA A 36 2.09 -13.49 -4.46
N GLU A 37 3.31 -13.95 -4.78
CA GLU A 37 3.55 -14.84 -5.92
C GLU A 37 2.90 -16.21 -5.71
N PHE A 38 3.09 -16.83 -4.52
CA PHE A 38 2.50 -18.13 -4.22
C PHE A 38 0.98 -18.08 -4.13
N SER A 39 0.40 -17.01 -3.56
CA SER A 39 -1.06 -16.86 -3.52
C SER A 39 -1.67 -16.69 -4.92
N ALA A 40 -1.00 -15.97 -5.83
CA ALA A 40 -1.44 -15.87 -7.22
C ALA A 40 -1.36 -17.22 -7.96
N LEU A 41 -0.29 -17.99 -7.73
CA LEU A 41 -0.16 -19.34 -8.29
C LEU A 41 -1.21 -20.30 -7.72
N ALA A 42 -1.47 -20.24 -6.42
CA ALA A 42 -2.47 -21.09 -5.77
C ALA A 42 -3.87 -20.86 -6.34
N ALA A 43 -4.24 -19.59 -6.58
CA ALA A 43 -5.49 -19.23 -7.24
C ALA A 43 -5.56 -19.75 -8.69
N LYS A 44 -4.47 -19.65 -9.46
CA LYS A 44 -4.41 -20.14 -10.84
C LYS A 44 -4.58 -21.66 -10.96
N HIS A 45 -4.05 -22.41 -10.00
CA HIS A 45 -4.05 -23.88 -10.02
C HIS A 45 -5.17 -24.50 -9.17
N ASN A 46 -6.07 -23.69 -8.62
CA ASN A 46 -7.13 -24.11 -7.69
C ASN A 46 -6.60 -25.00 -6.55
N SER A 47 -5.40 -24.68 -6.05
CA SER A 47 -4.75 -25.43 -4.99
C SER A 47 -5.13 -24.88 -3.61
N LEU A 48 -5.19 -25.74 -2.60
CA LEU A 48 -5.41 -25.33 -1.22
C LEU A 48 -4.20 -24.54 -0.68
N ASN A 49 -4.40 -23.27 -0.33
CA ASN A 49 -3.35 -22.41 0.20
C ASN A 49 -3.21 -22.59 1.72
N LEU A 50 -2.30 -23.47 2.15
CA LEU A 50 -1.95 -23.67 3.57
C LEU A 50 -0.78 -22.77 4.04
N GLY A 51 -0.16 -22.00 3.14
CA GLY A 51 0.99 -21.16 3.46
C GLY A 51 0.60 -19.78 4.00
N GLN A 52 -0.66 -19.39 3.84
CA GLN A 52 -1.15 -18.07 4.22
C GLN A 52 -1.52 -18.04 5.72
N GLY A 53 -0.81 -17.23 6.49
CA GLY A 53 -0.95 -17.16 7.95
C GLY A 53 -2.17 -16.40 8.49
N PHE A 54 -3.25 -16.23 7.71
CA PHE A 54 -4.49 -15.66 8.22
C PHE A 54 -5.57 -16.74 8.42
N PRO A 55 -6.43 -16.63 9.44
CA PRO A 55 -7.54 -17.55 9.64
C PRO A 55 -8.50 -17.58 8.44
N SER A 56 -8.90 -18.76 8.02
CA SER A 56 -9.96 -18.95 7.01
C SER A 56 -11.38 -18.96 7.61
N PHE A 57 -11.49 -18.85 8.93
CA PHE A 57 -12.75 -18.83 9.67
C PHE A 57 -13.13 -17.42 10.12
N GLY A 58 -14.42 -17.22 10.42
CA GLY A 58 -14.94 -15.91 10.83
C GLY A 58 -14.41 -15.44 12.18
N THR A 59 -14.28 -14.12 12.33
CA THR A 59 -13.93 -13.49 13.61
C THR A 59 -14.96 -13.81 14.71
N PRO A 60 -14.55 -14.04 15.96
CA PRO A 60 -15.43 -14.18 17.12
C PRO A 60 -16.48 -13.06 17.24
N ALA A 61 -17.67 -13.38 17.75
CA ALA A 61 -18.81 -12.45 17.83
C ALA A 61 -18.50 -11.21 18.67
N PHE A 62 -17.92 -11.38 19.86
CA PHE A 62 -17.59 -10.28 20.77
C PHE A 62 -16.64 -9.24 20.14
N LEU A 63 -15.72 -9.67 19.26
CA LEU A 63 -14.83 -8.75 18.54
C LEU A 63 -15.58 -7.96 17.47
N LYS A 64 -16.53 -8.58 16.78
CA LYS A 64 -17.38 -7.88 15.81
C LYS A 64 -18.27 -6.86 16.50
N GLU A 65 -18.86 -7.23 17.64
CA GLU A 65 -19.71 -6.35 18.44
C GLU A 65 -18.93 -5.13 18.96
N ALA A 66 -17.73 -5.34 19.53
CA ALA A 66 -16.87 -4.24 19.98
C ALA A 66 -16.47 -3.29 18.84
N ALA A 67 -16.20 -3.81 17.64
CA ALA A 67 -15.90 -2.98 16.48
C ALA A 67 -17.12 -2.17 16.01
N ILE A 68 -18.32 -2.75 16.03
CA ILE A 68 -19.57 -2.06 15.70
C ILE A 68 -19.84 -0.93 16.71
N GLU A 69 -19.68 -1.21 18.00
CA GLU A 69 -19.86 -0.21 19.06
C GLU A 69 -18.89 0.96 18.90
N ALA A 70 -17.62 0.69 18.61
CA ALA A 70 -16.63 1.74 18.40
C ALA A 70 -16.96 2.66 17.21
N ILE A 71 -17.51 2.10 16.12
CA ILE A 71 -17.96 2.87 14.95
C ILE A 71 -19.21 3.68 15.32
N ALA A 72 -20.19 3.08 15.99
CA ALA A 72 -21.42 3.75 16.40
C ALA A 72 -21.19 4.86 17.45
N GLY A 73 -20.12 4.76 18.23
CA GLY A 73 -19.68 5.78 19.19
C GLY A 73 -19.00 7.00 18.57
N GLU A 74 -18.99 7.13 17.23
CA GLU A 74 -18.38 8.25 16.49
C GLU A 74 -16.88 8.47 16.80
N HIS A 75 -16.14 7.41 17.13
CA HIS A 75 -14.69 7.43 17.34
C HIS A 75 -13.89 7.52 16.02
N ASN A 76 -14.25 8.48 15.17
CA ASN A 76 -13.77 8.61 13.80
C ASN A 76 -12.51 9.51 13.65
N GLN A 77 -12.07 10.15 14.73
CA GLN A 77 -10.95 11.09 14.72
C GLN A 77 -9.64 10.45 15.17
N TYR A 78 -8.52 11.08 14.80
CA TYR A 78 -7.20 10.65 15.20
C TYR A 78 -7.09 10.50 16.71
N THR A 79 -6.47 9.39 17.12
CA THR A 79 -6.11 9.15 18.52
C THR A 79 -4.74 9.74 18.85
N ARG A 80 -4.25 9.49 20.07
CA ARG A 80 -2.94 9.96 20.52
C ARG A 80 -1.80 9.27 19.74
N PRO A 81 -0.62 9.91 19.59
CA PRO A 81 0.48 9.33 18.82
C PRO A 81 0.98 7.96 19.30
N GLY A 82 0.79 7.62 20.58
CA GLY A 82 1.18 6.33 21.17
C GLY A 82 0.13 5.23 21.08
N GLY A 83 -1.01 5.48 20.44
CA GLY A 83 -2.17 4.57 20.41
C GLY A 83 -3.35 5.09 21.21
N ASN A 84 -4.48 4.38 21.10
CA ASN A 84 -5.68 4.69 21.86
C ASN A 84 -5.46 4.32 23.33
N PRO A 85 -5.63 5.25 24.31
CA PRO A 85 -5.42 4.95 25.73
C PRO A 85 -6.27 3.82 26.31
N ALA A 86 -7.37 3.46 25.66
CA ALA A 86 -8.25 2.37 26.09
C ALA A 86 -7.86 0.99 25.53
N LEU A 87 -6.83 0.92 24.67
CA LEU A 87 -6.28 -0.31 24.07
C LEU A 87 -4.92 -0.66 24.70
#